data_AF-A0AAV6KJG5-F1
#
_entry.id   AF-A0AAV6KJG5-F1
#
_cell.length_a   1.000
_cell.length_b   1.000
_cell.length_c   1.000
_cell.angle_alpha   90.00
_cell.angle_beta   90.00
_cell.angle_gamma   90.00
#
_symmetry.space_group_name_H-M   'P 1'
#
loop_
_entity.id
_entity.type
_entity.pdbx_description
1 polymer ?
#
loop_
_entity_poly.entity_id
_entity_poly.type
_entity_poly.pdbx_seq_one_letter_code
_entity_poly.pdbx_strand_id
1 'polypeptide(L)'
;MLMASRKGEEIRRKVEEIGGATHQAVKEGGVSRLELDSLITYLTSHLNQLLQLSCLISSSSYNIPVHYATTATHLRQVKLRFNSQTHLQNPNIYFHEFPTPPFLSPPPNPNSSFKFPSHLQPSFDASIQLRDPVAGLLREISNTATRVVVIHDSLMAYVVQDIATIPNAESYIFSPVSAFNMYLPRFAGKGNEQ
;
A
#
# COMPACT_ATOMS: atom_id res chain seq x y z
N MET A 1 59.05 9.41 5.12
CA MET A 1 58.24 10.13 6.14
C MET A 1 56.79 10.09 5.66
N LEU A 2 56.01 9.08 6.08
CA LEU A 2 54.62 8.89 5.66
C LEU A 2 53.71 9.75 6.55
N MET A 3 53.19 10.84 5.99
CA MET A 3 52.17 11.65 6.66
C MET A 3 50.82 10.94 6.57
N ALA A 4 50.40 10.33 7.67
CA ALA A 4 48.98 10.07 7.91
C ALA A 4 48.30 11.43 8.06
N SER A 5 47.57 11.87 7.03
CA SER A 5 46.83 13.12 7.09
C SER A 5 45.64 12.96 8.02
N ARG A 6 45.51 13.85 9.02
CA ARG A 6 44.38 13.95 9.95
C ARG A 6 43.01 13.87 9.24
N LYS A 7 42.95 14.37 8.01
CA LYS A 7 41.76 14.32 7.14
C LYS A 7 41.37 12.91 6.70
N GLY A 8 42.35 12.03 6.47
CA GLY A 8 42.13 10.63 6.08
C GLY A 8 41.59 9.78 7.22
N GLU A 9 42.06 10.01 8.45
CA GLU A 9 41.54 9.33 9.65
C GLU A 9 40.10 9.75 9.97
N GLU A 10 39.78 11.03 9.78
CA GLU A 10 38.45 11.56 10.01
C GLU A 10 37.42 11.01 9.00
N ILE A 11 37.84 10.85 7.73
CA ILE A 11 37.03 10.17 6.70
C ILE A 11 36.80 8.70 7.08
N ARG A 12 37.84 7.98 7.50
CA ARG A 12 37.72 6.57 7.92
C ARG A 12 36.74 6.39 9.08
N ARG A 13 36.85 7.21 10.13
CA ARG A 13 35.96 7.18 11.30
C ARG A 13 34.50 7.42 10.89
N LYS A 14 34.26 8.39 9.99
CA LYS A 14 32.92 8.72 9.52
C LYS A 14 32.32 7.58 8.68
N VAL A 15 33.14 6.88 7.89
CA VAL A 15 32.72 5.69 7.13
C VAL A 15 32.36 4.53 8.07
N GLU A 16 33.15 4.29 9.11
CA GLU A 16 32.88 3.24 10.11
C GLU A 16 31.58 3.52 10.89
N GLU A 17 31.34 4.76 11.29
CA GLU A 17 30.12 5.19 11.99
C GLU A 17 28.87 5.05 11.11
N ILE A 18 28.95 5.50 9.85
CA ILE A 18 27.86 5.36 8.87
C ILE A 18 27.58 3.88 8.59
N GLY A 19 28.63 3.06 8.44
CA GLY A 19 28.49 1.61 8.26
C GLY A 19 27.79 0.94 9.45
N GLY A 20 28.13 1.33 10.67
CA GLY A 20 27.50 0.85 11.90
C GLY A 20 26.02 1.22 12.01
N ALA A 21 25.68 2.49 11.74
CA ALA A 21 24.30 2.98 11.76
C ALA A 21 23.44 2.31 10.67
N THR A 22 24.00 2.13 9.46
CA THR A 22 23.33 1.45 8.35
C THR A 22 23.07 -0.01 8.68
N HIS A 23 24.06 -0.70 9.26
CA HIS A 23 23.92 -2.10 9.66
C HIS A 23 22.88 -2.30 10.78
N GLN A 24 22.79 -1.38 11.75
CA GLN A 24 21.75 -1.43 12.79
C GLN A 24 20.34 -1.12 12.26
N ALA A 25 20.20 -0.20 11.31
CA ALA A 25 18.90 0.14 10.72
C ALA A 25 18.29 -1.02 9.88
N VAL A 26 19.14 -1.89 9.32
CA VAL A 26 18.74 -3.02 8.45
C VAL A 26 18.62 -4.36 9.21
N LYS A 27 19.18 -4.46 10.42
CA LYS A 27 19.02 -5.63 11.30
C LYS A 27 17.56 -5.86 11.70
N GLU A 28 17.24 -7.10 12.08
CA GLU A 28 15.94 -7.43 12.69
C GLU A 28 15.71 -6.56 13.94
N GLY A 29 14.59 -5.83 13.95
CA GLY A 29 14.25 -4.84 14.99
C GLY A 29 14.75 -3.41 14.73
N GLY A 30 15.46 -3.15 13.63
CA GLY A 30 15.87 -1.80 13.23
C GLY A 30 14.70 -0.91 12.83
N VAL A 31 14.76 0.39 13.16
CA VAL A 31 13.66 1.37 12.99
C VAL A 31 13.06 1.32 11.59
N SER A 32 13.89 1.23 10.56
CA SER A 32 13.34 1.22 9.22
C SER A 32 12.84 -0.13 8.72
N ARG A 33 13.36 -1.24 9.27
CA ARG A 33 12.74 -2.54 9.02
C ARG A 33 11.36 -2.59 9.67
N LEU A 34 11.19 -1.95 10.84
CA LEU A 34 9.89 -1.77 11.47
C LEU A 34 8.94 -0.86 10.67
N GLU A 35 9.42 0.22 10.04
CA GLU A 35 8.60 1.06 9.16
C GLU A 35 8.15 0.33 7.89
N LEU A 36 9.05 -0.41 7.26
CA LEU A 36 8.75 -1.22 6.07
C LEU A 36 7.83 -2.39 6.43
N ASP A 37 8.11 -3.12 7.51
CA ASP A 37 7.25 -4.21 8.00
C ASP A 37 5.90 -3.66 8.47
N SER A 38 5.85 -2.45 9.04
CA SER A 38 4.61 -1.76 9.41
C SER A 38 3.83 -1.35 8.18
N LEU A 39 4.44 -0.79 7.13
CA LEU A 39 3.73 -0.46 5.88
C LEU A 39 3.28 -1.73 5.15
N ILE A 40 4.12 -2.76 5.04
CA ILE A 40 3.76 -4.03 4.42
C ILE A 40 2.62 -4.68 5.20
N THR A 41 2.68 -4.70 6.54
CA THR A 41 1.60 -5.20 7.39
C THR A 41 0.35 -4.34 7.23
N TYR A 42 0.49 -3.02 7.14
CA TYR A 42 -0.60 -2.08 6.93
C TYR A 42 -1.31 -2.35 5.60
N LEU A 43 -0.58 -2.31 4.48
CA LEU A 43 -1.10 -2.59 3.14
C LEU A 43 -1.70 -3.99 3.02
N THR A 44 -1.06 -5.00 3.62
CA THR A 44 -1.58 -6.39 3.58
C THR A 44 -2.78 -6.58 4.51
N SER A 45 -2.87 -5.87 5.63
CA SER A 45 -4.05 -5.90 6.51
C SER A 45 -5.26 -5.25 5.86
N HIS A 46 -5.07 -4.16 5.11
CA HIS A 46 -6.12 -3.48 4.36
C HIS A 46 -6.70 -4.40 3.28
N LEU A 47 -5.84 -5.08 2.53
CA LEU A 47 -6.26 -6.04 1.51
C LEU A 47 -6.98 -7.26 2.12
N ASN A 48 -6.54 -7.76 3.27
CA ASN A 48 -7.25 -8.82 3.97
C ASN A 48 -8.67 -8.39 4.38
N GLN A 49 -8.83 -7.18 4.92
CA GLN A 49 -10.14 -6.64 5.28
C GLN A 49 -11.04 -6.41 4.07
N LEU A 50 -10.50 -5.90 2.96
CA LEU A 50 -11.22 -5.77 1.69
C LEU A 50 -11.65 -7.13 1.13
N LEU A 51 -10.81 -8.16 1.26
CA LEU A 51 -11.18 -9.52 0.85
C LEU A 51 -12.28 -10.08 1.74
N GLN A 52 -12.23 -9.86 3.06
CA GLN A 52 -13.32 -10.25 3.97
C GLN A 52 -14.64 -9.56 3.59
N LEU A 53 -14.61 -8.26 3.34
CA LEU A 53 -15.77 -7.51 2.87
C LEU A 53 -16.31 -8.08 1.55
N SER A 54 -15.42 -8.39 0.61
CA SER A 54 -15.76 -9.02 -0.67
C SER A 54 -16.49 -10.34 -0.48
N CYS A 55 -16.03 -11.16 0.46
CA CYS A 55 -16.69 -12.41 0.82
C CYS A 55 -18.08 -12.18 1.40
N LEU A 56 -18.25 -11.20 2.30
CA LEU A 56 -19.55 -10.87 2.89
C LEU A 56 -20.55 -10.38 1.85
N ILE A 57 -20.14 -9.50 0.93
CA ILE A 57 -20.99 -8.99 -0.15
C ILE A 57 -21.41 -10.15 -1.08
N SER A 58 -20.45 -10.99 -1.44
CA SER A 58 -20.67 -12.12 -2.34
C SER A 58 -21.54 -13.22 -1.71
N SER A 59 -21.47 -13.41 -0.39
CA SER A 59 -22.33 -14.34 0.36
C SER A 59 -23.71 -13.77 0.70
N SER A 60 -24.03 -12.55 0.26
CA SER A 60 -25.37 -11.99 0.45
C SER A 60 -26.41 -12.71 -0.40
N SER A 61 -27.66 -12.73 0.06
CA SER A 61 -28.79 -13.36 -0.66
C SER A 61 -29.08 -12.73 -2.04
N TYR A 62 -28.46 -11.58 -2.34
CA TYR A 62 -28.65 -10.83 -3.58
C TYR A 62 -27.72 -11.31 -4.71
N ASN A 63 -26.85 -12.29 -4.46
CA ASN A 63 -25.98 -12.91 -5.45
C ASN A 63 -25.18 -11.89 -6.29
N ILE A 64 -24.61 -10.89 -5.61
CA ILE A 64 -23.89 -9.79 -6.26
C ILE A 64 -22.53 -10.31 -6.75
N PRO A 65 -22.22 -10.21 -8.06
CA PRO A 65 -20.89 -10.52 -8.58
C PRO A 65 -19.85 -9.56 -7.99
N VAL A 66 -18.81 -10.10 -7.37
CA VAL A 66 -17.74 -9.29 -6.77
C VAL A 66 -16.46 -9.47 -7.59
N HIS A 67 -15.91 -8.37 -8.10
CA HIS A 67 -14.66 -8.35 -8.83
C HIS A 67 -13.55 -7.83 -7.90
N TYR A 68 -12.67 -8.72 -7.45
CA TYR A 68 -11.55 -8.38 -6.58
C TYR A 68 -10.28 -8.18 -7.42
N ALA A 69 -9.84 -6.93 -7.57
CA ALA A 69 -8.69 -6.57 -8.40
C ALA A 69 -7.49 -6.11 -7.56
N THR A 70 -6.33 -6.71 -7.79
CA THR A 70 -5.07 -6.31 -7.14
C THR A 70 -3.86 -6.80 -7.93
N THR A 71 -2.64 -6.45 -7.51
CA THR A 71 -1.42 -6.96 -8.16
C THR A 71 -1.21 -8.45 -7.87
N ALA A 72 -0.56 -9.18 -8.76
CA ALA A 72 -0.28 -10.62 -8.60
C ALA A 72 0.47 -10.94 -7.29
N THR A 73 1.45 -10.11 -6.89
CA THR A 73 2.20 -10.32 -5.64
C THR A 73 1.29 -10.22 -4.42
N HIS A 74 0.49 -9.15 -4.34
CA HIS A 74 -0.41 -8.93 -3.22
C HIS A 74 -1.53 -9.97 -3.18
N LEU A 75 -2.07 -10.39 -4.34
CA LEU A 75 -3.10 -11.44 -4.36
C LEU A 75 -2.58 -12.76 -3.80
N ARG A 76 -1.36 -13.16 -4.18
CA ARG A 76 -0.71 -14.36 -3.64
C ARG A 76 -0.54 -14.26 -2.13
N GLN A 77 -0.03 -13.13 -1.63
CA GLN A 77 0.17 -12.91 -0.19
C GLN A 77 -1.14 -12.95 0.60
N VAL A 78 -2.19 -12.30 0.09
CA VAL A 78 -3.52 -12.27 0.72
C VAL A 78 -4.12 -13.67 0.74
N LYS A 79 -4.13 -14.39 -0.39
CA LYS A 79 -4.64 -15.77 -0.46
C LYS A 79 -3.91 -16.71 0.50
N LEU A 80 -2.60 -16.58 0.64
CA LEU A 80 -1.81 -17.39 1.58
C LEU A 80 -2.14 -17.12 3.05
N ARG A 81 -2.55 -15.90 3.39
CA ARG A 81 -2.85 -15.48 4.77
C ARG A 81 -4.34 -15.53 5.12
N PHE A 82 -5.19 -15.80 4.14
CA PHE A 82 -6.62 -15.81 4.32
C PHE A 82 -7.09 -17.17 4.83
N ASN A 83 -7.48 -17.22 6.10
CA ASN A 83 -7.76 -18.47 6.81
C ASN A 83 -9.00 -19.24 6.32
N SER A 84 -9.84 -18.65 5.45
CA SER A 84 -11.08 -19.27 4.99
C SER A 84 -11.02 -19.69 3.53
N GLN A 85 -10.53 -20.91 3.30
CA GLN A 85 -10.42 -21.51 1.97
C GLN A 85 -11.79 -21.63 1.25
N THR A 86 -12.88 -21.81 2.01
CA THR A 86 -14.25 -21.93 1.47
C THR A 86 -14.73 -20.64 0.81
N HIS A 87 -14.38 -19.48 1.37
CA HIS A 87 -14.72 -18.18 0.79
C HIS A 87 -13.85 -17.84 -0.45
N LEU A 88 -12.61 -18.33 -0.52
CA LEU A 88 -11.75 -18.18 -1.70
C LEU A 88 -12.25 -18.97 -2.92
N GLN A 89 -13.02 -20.03 -2.71
CA GLN A 89 -13.64 -20.84 -3.77
C GLN A 89 -15.07 -20.39 -4.11
N ASN A 90 -15.49 -19.22 -3.61
CA ASN A 90 -16.82 -18.70 -3.94
C ASN A 90 -16.89 -18.35 -5.44
N PRO A 91 -17.82 -18.97 -6.21
CA PRO A 91 -17.93 -18.74 -7.66
C PRO A 91 -18.34 -17.31 -8.02
N ASN A 92 -18.87 -16.55 -7.08
CA ASN A 92 -19.31 -15.17 -7.27
C ASN A 92 -18.20 -14.14 -7.00
N ILE A 93 -16.96 -14.57 -6.71
CA ILE A 93 -15.80 -13.69 -6.56
C ILE A 93 -14.83 -13.93 -7.71
N TYR A 94 -14.67 -12.92 -8.56
CA TYR A 94 -13.77 -12.93 -9.70
C TYR A 94 -12.49 -12.19 -9.34
N PHE A 95 -11.37 -12.91 -9.35
CA PHE A 95 -10.07 -12.31 -9.05
C PHE A 95 -9.39 -11.80 -10.32
N HIS A 96 -8.96 -10.54 -10.29
CA HIS A 96 -8.24 -9.88 -11.37
C HIS A 96 -6.82 -9.55 -10.93
N GLU A 97 -5.84 -10.09 -11.65
CA GLU A 97 -4.42 -9.92 -11.34
C GLU A 97 -3.78 -8.90 -12.29
N PHE A 98 -3.29 -7.80 -11.73
CA PHE A 98 -2.45 -6.85 -12.47
C PHE A 98 -0.97 -7.18 -12.30
N PRO A 99 -0.12 -6.90 -13.29
CA PRO A 99 1.32 -7.02 -13.12
C PRO A 99 1.79 -6.07 -12.00
N THR A 100 2.68 -6.55 -11.15
CA THR A 100 3.33 -5.70 -10.13
C THR A 100 4.34 -4.81 -10.85
N PRO A 101 4.17 -3.47 -10.87
CA PRO A 101 5.09 -2.60 -11.56
C PRO A 101 6.47 -2.64 -10.89
N PRO A 102 7.58 -2.70 -11.65
CA PRO A 102 8.91 -2.67 -11.06
C PRO A 102 9.19 -1.29 -10.45
N PHE A 103 9.83 -1.27 -9.30
CA PHE A 103 10.31 -0.03 -8.66
C PHE A 103 11.63 -0.25 -7.96
N LEU A 104 12.38 0.84 -7.78
CA LEU A 104 13.59 0.83 -6.98
C LEU A 104 13.22 0.84 -5.50
N SER A 105 13.77 -0.08 -4.72
CA SER A 105 13.60 -0.10 -3.26
C SER A 105 14.91 0.35 -2.62
N PRO A 106 15.17 1.68 -2.52
CA PRO A 106 16.38 2.17 -1.90
C PRO A 106 16.41 1.79 -0.42
N PRO A 107 17.60 1.64 0.18
CA PRO A 107 17.70 1.41 1.61
C PRO A 107 17.15 2.63 2.36
N PRO A 108 16.54 2.41 3.51
CA PRO A 108 16.03 3.52 4.30
C PRO A 108 17.13 4.42 4.87
N ASN A 109 16.81 5.71 5.02
CA ASN A 109 17.74 6.70 5.57
C ASN A 109 17.36 7.09 7.00
N PRO A 110 18.00 6.52 8.04
CA PRO A 110 17.71 6.83 9.44
C PRO A 110 18.10 8.27 9.85
N ASN A 111 18.89 8.97 9.03
CA ASN A 111 19.34 10.34 9.28
C ASN A 111 18.53 11.37 8.46
N SER A 112 17.42 10.96 7.86
CA SER A 112 16.54 11.86 7.11
C SER A 112 15.96 12.94 8.03
N SER A 113 16.05 14.21 7.60
CA SER A 113 15.35 15.32 8.28
C SER A 113 13.82 15.20 8.15
N PHE A 114 13.33 14.43 7.18
CA PHE A 114 11.93 14.11 6.98
C PHE A 114 11.62 12.74 7.59
N LYS A 115 10.68 12.69 8.53
CA LYS A 115 10.20 11.46 9.18
C LYS A 115 9.24 10.63 8.31
N PHE A 116 8.98 11.06 7.08
CA PHE A 116 8.24 10.25 6.12
C PHE A 116 9.19 9.20 5.53
N PRO A 117 8.77 7.92 5.39
CA PRO A 117 9.59 6.87 4.81
C PRO A 117 9.76 7.07 3.29
N SER A 118 10.65 7.99 2.91
CA SER A 118 10.93 8.39 1.53
C SER A 118 11.38 7.23 0.63
N HIS A 119 11.94 6.18 1.22
CA HIS A 119 12.31 4.96 0.50
C HIS A 119 11.11 4.19 -0.07
N LEU A 120 9.88 4.51 0.38
CA LEU A 120 8.64 3.92 -0.12
C LEU A 120 8.02 4.74 -1.26
N GLN A 121 8.49 5.97 -1.50
CA GLN A 121 8.00 6.81 -2.60
C GLN A 121 8.01 6.09 -3.96
N PRO A 122 9.07 5.36 -4.34
CA PRO A 122 9.10 4.67 -5.63
C PRO A 122 8.01 3.61 -5.79
N SER A 123 7.53 2.98 -4.71
CA SER A 123 6.45 1.99 -4.77
C SER A 123 5.09 2.65 -5.01
N PHE A 124 4.84 3.82 -4.38
CA PHE A 124 3.68 4.66 -4.65
C PHE A 124 3.70 5.16 -6.10
N ASP A 125 4.84 5.68 -6.57
CA ASP A 125 4.98 6.16 -7.95
C ASP A 125 4.75 5.03 -8.97
N ALA A 126 5.28 3.82 -8.71
CA ALA A 126 5.04 2.65 -9.54
C ALA A 126 3.56 2.28 -9.62
N SER A 127 2.83 2.34 -8.50
CA SER A 127 1.41 1.99 -8.47
C SER A 127 0.51 2.95 -9.25
N ILE A 128 0.98 4.14 -9.64
CA ILE A 128 0.25 5.03 -10.57
C ILE A 128 -0.02 4.31 -11.90
N GLN A 129 0.87 3.42 -12.32
CA GLN A 129 0.72 2.62 -13.54
C GLN A 129 -0.47 1.66 -13.48
N LEU A 130 -1.09 1.46 -12.31
CA LEU A 130 -2.32 0.66 -12.18
C LEU A 130 -3.58 1.41 -12.62
N ARG A 131 -3.51 2.73 -12.83
CA ARG A 131 -4.68 3.54 -13.23
C ARG A 131 -5.28 3.06 -14.56
N ASP A 132 -4.45 2.93 -15.59
CA ASP A 132 -4.89 2.49 -16.92
C ASP A 132 -5.51 1.09 -16.92
N PRO A 133 -4.87 0.04 -16.36
CA PRO A 133 -5.47 -1.29 -16.34
C PRO A 133 -6.73 -1.37 -15.46
N VAL A 134 -6.82 -0.60 -14.37
CA VAL A 134 -8.04 -0.50 -13.57
C VAL A 134 -9.16 0.17 -14.36
N ALA A 135 -8.88 1.29 -15.05
CA ALA A 135 -9.86 1.94 -15.91
C ALA A 135 -10.36 1.02 -17.04
N GLY A 136 -9.45 0.23 -17.63
CA GLY A 136 -9.80 -0.80 -18.62
C GLY A 136 -10.75 -1.84 -18.07
N LEU A 137 -10.44 -2.42 -16.91
CA LEU A 137 -11.31 -3.39 -16.22
C LEU A 137 -12.68 -2.79 -15.88
N LEU A 138 -12.72 -1.56 -15.37
CA LEU A 138 -13.99 -0.91 -15.01
C LEU A 138 -14.87 -0.65 -16.24
N ARG A 139 -14.28 -0.32 -17.39
CA ARG A 139 -15.03 -0.17 -18.66
C ARG A 139 -15.59 -1.51 -19.13
N GLU A 140 -14.81 -2.60 -19.02
CA GLU A 140 -15.28 -3.93 -19.37
C GLU A 140 -16.47 -4.36 -18.50
N ILE A 141 -16.37 -4.18 -17.18
CA ILE A 141 -17.45 -4.50 -16.24
C ILE A 141 -18.66 -3.59 -16.48
N SER A 142 -18.43 -2.29 -16.70
CA SER A 142 -19.48 -1.30 -16.99
C SER A 142 -20.33 -1.65 -18.20
N ASN A 143 -19.74 -2.27 -19.23
CA ASN A 143 -20.46 -2.71 -20.43
C ASN A 143 -21.40 -3.89 -20.18
N THR A 144 -21.19 -4.66 -19.11
CA THR A 144 -21.97 -5.87 -18.80
C THR A 144 -22.90 -5.69 -17.60
N ALA A 145 -22.60 -4.73 -16.72
CA ALA A 145 -23.35 -4.45 -15.51
C ALA A 145 -24.27 -3.23 -15.67
N THR A 146 -25.44 -3.26 -15.02
CA THR A 146 -26.34 -2.10 -14.97
C THR A 146 -25.83 -0.98 -14.06
N ARG A 147 -25.15 -1.35 -12.97
CA ARG A 147 -24.50 -0.44 -12.02
C ARG A 147 -23.19 -1.05 -11.55
N VAL A 148 -22.14 -0.24 -11.49
CA VAL A 148 -20.82 -0.63 -10.99
C VAL A 148 -20.52 0.13 -9.72
N VAL A 149 -20.16 -0.58 -8.66
CA VAL A 149 -19.74 0.01 -7.38
C VAL A 149 -18.28 -0.34 -7.14
N VAL A 150 -17.42 0.66 -7.04
CA VAL A 150 -15.99 0.48 -6.81
C VAL A 150 -15.67 0.84 -5.37
N ILE A 151 -15.24 -0.15 -4.60
CA ILE A 151 -14.76 0.05 -3.23
C ILE A 151 -13.24 0.02 -3.27
N HIS A 152 -12.58 1.09 -2.86
CA HIS A 152 -11.12 1.20 -2.95
C HIS A 152 -10.49 1.73 -1.66
N ASP A 153 -9.20 1.45 -1.50
CA ASP A 153 -8.43 2.02 -0.41
C ASP A 153 -8.29 3.55 -0.56
N SER A 154 -8.34 4.27 0.56
CA SER A 154 -8.09 5.72 0.59
C SER A 154 -6.75 6.13 -0.04
N LEU A 155 -5.69 5.33 0.16
CA LEU A 155 -4.37 5.59 -0.42
C LEU A 155 -4.35 5.32 -1.93
N MET A 156 -5.26 4.50 -2.46
CA MET A 156 -5.33 4.15 -3.88
C MET A 156 -6.36 5.00 -4.65
N ALA A 157 -6.88 6.08 -4.07
CA ALA A 157 -7.90 6.92 -4.70
C ALA A 157 -7.47 7.49 -6.07
N TYR A 158 -6.17 7.74 -6.27
CA TYR A 158 -5.66 8.23 -7.57
C TYR A 158 -5.77 7.20 -8.71
N VAL A 159 -5.81 5.90 -8.40
CA VAL A 159 -5.92 4.82 -9.39
C VAL A 159 -7.33 4.76 -9.98
N VAL A 160 -8.35 5.19 -9.24
CA VAL A 160 -9.76 5.06 -9.62
C VAL A 160 -10.39 6.36 -10.12
N GLN A 161 -9.61 7.42 -10.32
CA GLN A 161 -10.12 8.74 -10.73
C GLN A 161 -10.94 8.70 -12.02
N ASP A 162 -10.59 7.81 -12.95
CA ASP A 162 -11.27 7.69 -14.24
C ASP A 162 -12.69 7.13 -14.12
N ILE A 163 -13.13 6.71 -12.93
CA ILE A 163 -14.51 6.30 -12.70
C ILE A 163 -15.51 7.41 -13.04
N ALA A 164 -15.11 8.68 -12.91
CA ALA A 164 -15.94 9.83 -13.30
C ALA A 164 -16.27 9.85 -14.81
N THR A 165 -15.51 9.10 -15.62
CA THR A 165 -15.77 8.93 -17.07
C THR A 165 -16.72 7.77 -17.39
N ILE A 166 -17.11 6.98 -16.38
CA ILE A 166 -17.93 5.78 -16.53
C ILE A 166 -19.35 6.08 -16.00
N PRO A 167 -20.37 6.12 -16.88
CA PRO A 167 -21.66 6.73 -16.55
C PRO A 167 -22.49 5.95 -15.51
N ASN A 168 -22.29 4.64 -15.40
CA ASN A 168 -23.01 3.76 -14.47
C ASN A 168 -22.15 3.32 -13.28
N ALA A 169 -21.04 4.02 -13.00
CA ALA A 169 -20.12 3.66 -11.94
C ALA A 169 -20.05 4.72 -10.82
N GLU A 170 -19.92 4.24 -9.59
CA GLU A 170 -19.70 5.07 -8.40
C GLU A 170 -18.58 4.49 -7.53
N SER A 171 -17.85 5.35 -6.83
CA SER A 171 -16.72 4.95 -5.98
C SER A 171 -16.96 5.27 -4.52
N TYR A 172 -16.58 4.33 -3.65
CA TYR A 172 -16.57 4.48 -2.21
C TYR A 172 -15.18 4.21 -1.65
N ILE A 173 -14.77 5.04 -0.69
CA ILE A 173 -13.52 4.86 0.03
C ILE A 173 -13.76 3.88 1.17
N PHE A 174 -13.01 2.79 1.19
CA PHE A 174 -12.90 1.91 2.33
C PHE A 174 -11.85 2.45 3.30
N SER A 175 -12.26 2.67 4.54
CA SER A 175 -11.37 3.06 5.63
C SER A 175 -11.25 1.90 6.63
N PRO A 176 -10.17 1.10 6.55
CA PRO A 176 -9.92 -0.01 7.48
C PRO A 176 -9.35 0.43 8.83
N VAL A 177 -9.33 1.74 9.10
CA VAL A 177 -8.89 2.31 10.38
C VAL A 177 -10.09 2.73 11.21
N SER A 178 -9.96 2.66 12.54
CA SER A 178 -11.00 3.15 13.46
C SER A 178 -11.34 4.62 13.16
N ALA A 179 -12.61 4.99 13.34
CA ALA A 179 -13.09 6.37 13.21
C ALA A 179 -12.26 7.35 14.08
N PHE A 180 -11.71 6.89 15.20
CA PHE A 180 -10.82 7.69 16.05
C PHE A 180 -9.56 8.17 15.33
N ASN A 181 -9.02 7.36 14.41
CA ASN A 181 -7.83 7.70 13.62
C ASN A 181 -8.13 8.79 12.56
N MET A 182 -9.39 8.90 12.09
CA MET A 182 -9.78 9.95 11.16
C MET A 182 -9.82 11.36 11.80
N TYR A 183 -9.99 11.46 13.13
CA TYR A 183 -10.09 12.76 13.82
C TYR A 183 -8.76 13.27 14.40
N LEU A 184 -7.75 12.41 14.53
CA LEU A 184 -6.44 12.78 15.11
C LEU A 184 -5.66 13.86 14.33
N PRO A 185 -5.64 13.89 12.98
CA PRO A 185 -4.94 14.94 12.24
C PRO A 185 -5.49 16.35 12.51
N ARG A 186 -6.75 16.46 12.96
CA ARG A 186 -7.41 17.75 13.21
C ARG A 186 -7.07 18.35 14.58
N PHE A 187 -6.62 17.53 15.54
CA PHE A 187 -6.20 17.99 16.87
C PHE A 187 -4.70 18.33 16.94
N ALA A 188 -3.86 17.71 16.10
CA ALA A 188 -2.42 17.98 16.09
C ALA A 188 -2.03 19.33 15.43
N GLY A 189 -2.96 19.98 14.70
CA GLY A 189 -2.75 21.28 14.05
C GLY A 189 -3.23 22.51 14.85
N LYS A 190 -3.70 22.35 16.09
CA LYS A 190 -4.24 23.44 16.93
C LYS A 190 -3.53 23.59 18.29
N GLY A 191 -2.23 23.32 18.33
CA GLY A 191 -1.42 23.61 19.51
C GLY A 191 -0.11 24.26 19.09
N ASN A 192 -0.12 25.60 19.00
CA ASN A 192 0.96 26.52 19.36
C ASN A 192 0.68 27.92 18.77
N GLU A 193 -0.35 28.58 19.30
CA GLU A 193 -0.38 30.04 19.41
C GLU A 193 -0.70 30.36 20.87
N GLN A 194 0.37 30.62 21.63
CA GLN A 194 0.44 31.56 22.76
C GLN A 194 1.89 31.68 23.20
#